data_AF-A0A321LK64-F1
#
_entry.id   AF-A0A321LK64-F1
#
_cell.length_a   1.000
_cell.length_b   1.000
_cell.length_c   1.000
_cell.angle_alpha   90.00
_cell.angle_beta   90.00
_cell.angle_gamma   90.00
#
_symmetry.space_group_name_H-M   'P 1'
#
loop_
_entity.id
_entity.type
_entity.pdbx_description
1 polymer ?
#
loop_
_entity_poly.entity_id
_entity_poly.type
_entity_poly.pdbx_seq_one_letter_code
_entity_poly.pdbx_strand_id
1 'polypeptide(L)'
;MRTTVRLPESHGNGVVCQMQTQNHQQSREHQKCTYCPSRTPLRPDPDALQRGQQLQFEPPLDEGIRDIVLALIAGGVETFESCEGGSGHSFPEPTVRFEGAASEGLRAMSVALANGLPVFRLRRVWGIIDGAIHGPWWEMTFDPPKDSPLWVERNTAARCAAVTD
;
A
#
# COMPACT_ATOMS: atom_id res chain seq x y z
N MET A 1 64.86 -9.98 -41.94
CA MET A 1 63.52 -9.80 -41.36
C MET A 1 63.46 -8.44 -40.69
N ARG A 2 62.85 -7.47 -41.37
CA ARG A 2 62.58 -6.12 -40.88
C ARG A 2 61.38 -5.61 -41.71
N THR A 3 60.52 -4.84 -41.06
CA THR A 3 59.80 -3.67 -41.60
C THR A 3 58.36 -3.56 -41.07
N THR A 4 58.21 -2.44 -40.37
CA THR A 4 57.10 -1.64 -39.85
C THR A 4 55.75 -1.55 -40.60
N VAL A 5 54.70 -1.43 -39.76
CA VAL A 5 53.55 -0.48 -39.74
C VAL A 5 52.80 -0.13 -41.03
N ARG A 6 51.46 -0.28 -41.03
CA ARG A 6 50.49 0.69 -41.61
C ARG A 6 49.13 0.63 -40.90
N LEU A 7 48.60 1.78 -40.50
CA LEU A 7 47.16 2.05 -40.32
C LEU A 7 46.62 2.61 -41.65
N PRO A 8 45.38 2.31 -42.06
CA PRO A 8 44.72 3.08 -43.11
C PRO A 8 43.74 4.12 -42.54
N GLU A 9 43.84 5.34 -43.06
CA GLU A 9 42.88 6.43 -42.83
C GLU A 9 41.72 6.42 -43.84
N SER A 10 40.56 6.83 -43.31
CA SER A 10 39.40 7.51 -43.89
C SER A 10 38.98 7.23 -45.32
N HIS A 11 37.75 6.77 -45.54
CA HIS A 11 36.89 7.26 -46.63
C HIS A 11 35.47 7.45 -46.08
N GLY A 12 35.02 8.71 -46.07
CA GLY A 12 33.64 9.05 -45.74
C GLY A 12 32.69 8.54 -46.82
N ASN A 13 31.61 7.90 -46.38
CA ASN A 13 30.38 7.78 -47.15
C ASN A 13 29.24 8.03 -46.19
N GLY A 14 28.47 9.08 -46.47
CA GLY A 14 27.32 9.48 -45.69
C GLY A 14 26.30 8.34 -45.63
N VAL A 15 26.18 7.73 -44.47
CA VAL A 15 25.03 6.90 -44.13
C VAL A 15 24.00 7.83 -43.53
N VAL A 16 22.95 8.09 -44.29
CA VAL A 16 21.71 8.69 -43.79
C VAL A 16 21.25 7.83 -42.60
N CYS A 17 21.43 8.34 -41.39
CA CYS A 17 20.94 7.70 -40.18
C CYS A 17 19.41 7.89 -40.18
N GLN A 18 18.70 6.95 -40.80
CA GLN A 18 17.26 6.83 -40.59
C GLN A 18 17.06 6.59 -39.10
N MET A 19 16.61 7.63 -38.39
CA MET A 19 16.12 7.51 -37.03
C MET A 19 14.88 6.63 -37.09
N GLN A 20 15.06 5.32 -36.95
CA GLN A 20 14.00 4.47 -36.48
C GLN A 20 13.85 4.81 -34.99
N THR A 21 12.90 5.69 -34.70
CA THR A 21 12.30 5.82 -33.37
C THR A 21 11.67 4.48 -33.01
N GLN A 22 12.50 3.56 -32.52
CA GLN A 22 12.02 2.37 -31.86
C GLN A 22 11.45 2.82 -30.54
N ASN A 23 10.13 2.71 -30.46
CA ASN A 23 9.31 3.01 -29.30
C ASN A 23 9.76 2.09 -28.16
N HIS A 24 10.70 2.56 -27.32
CA HIS A 24 11.18 1.86 -26.13
C HIS A 24 10.12 1.92 -25.02
N GLN A 25 8.97 1.30 -25.27
CA GLN A 25 8.02 0.90 -24.24
C GLN A 25 8.38 -0.52 -23.77
N GLN A 26 9.66 -0.76 -23.44
CA GLN A 26 10.05 -1.99 -22.75
C GLN A 26 9.81 -1.79 -21.26
N SER A 27 8.73 -2.42 -20.79
CA SER A 27 8.43 -2.71 -19.40
C SER A 27 9.69 -3.13 -18.65
N ARG A 28 10.16 -2.28 -17.73
CA ARG A 28 11.19 -2.64 -16.77
C ARG A 28 10.60 -3.65 -15.78
N GLU A 29 10.59 -4.92 -16.16
CA GLU A 29 10.59 -6.00 -15.17
C GLU A 29 11.79 -5.75 -14.27
N HIS A 30 11.51 -5.34 -13.03
CA HIS A 30 12.54 -5.07 -12.03
C HIS A 30 13.22 -6.40 -11.69
N GLN A 31 14.30 -6.74 -12.40
CA GLN A 31 15.20 -7.81 -11.98
C GLN A 31 15.69 -7.47 -10.56
N LYS A 32 15.20 -8.22 -9.57
CA LYS A 32 15.55 -8.06 -8.15
C LYS A 32 17.08 -8.22 -8.04
N CYS A 33 17.80 -7.14 -7.77
CA CYS A 33 19.26 -7.16 -7.63
C CYS A 33 19.66 -8.11 -6.50
N THR A 34 20.50 -9.11 -6.80
CA THR A 34 20.88 -10.17 -5.86
C THR A 34 21.66 -9.65 -4.65
N TYR A 35 22.28 -8.46 -4.78
CA TYR A 35 23.24 -7.86 -3.85
C TYR A 35 22.70 -6.61 -3.12
N CYS A 36 21.53 -6.08 -3.46
CA CYS A 36 20.97 -4.93 -2.74
C CYS A 36 20.39 -5.36 -1.39
N PRO A 37 20.81 -4.75 -0.25
CA PRO A 37 20.28 -5.07 1.07
C PRO A 37 18.81 -4.62 1.25
N SER A 38 18.30 -3.75 0.38
CA SER A 38 16.88 -3.37 0.27
C SER A 38 16.06 -4.45 -0.46
N ARG A 39 16.17 -5.70 -0.01
CA ARG A 39 15.57 -6.88 -0.64
C ARG A 39 14.06 -7.00 -0.43
N THR A 40 13.49 -6.22 0.48
CA THR A 40 12.04 -6.10 0.61
C THR A 40 11.56 -5.16 -0.49
N PRO A 41 10.88 -5.65 -1.55
CA PRO A 41 10.24 -4.75 -2.48
C PRO A 41 9.32 -3.82 -1.69
N LEU A 42 9.39 -2.51 -1.98
CA LEU A 42 8.52 -1.52 -1.32
C LEU A 42 7.03 -1.84 -1.51
N ARG A 43 6.71 -2.66 -2.52
CA ARG A 43 5.38 -3.19 -2.77
C ARG A 43 5.32 -4.70 -2.49
N PRO A 44 4.17 -5.20 -2.01
CA PRO A 44 3.90 -6.63 -1.95
C PRO A 44 4.17 -7.31 -3.30
N ASP A 45 4.70 -8.53 -3.25
CA ASP A 45 4.83 -9.38 -4.43
C ASP A 45 3.43 -9.76 -4.95
N PRO A 46 3.18 -9.87 -6.28
CA PRO A 46 1.86 -10.24 -6.80
C PRO A 46 1.29 -11.52 -6.19
N ASP A 47 2.16 -12.51 -5.93
CA ASP A 47 1.78 -13.76 -5.29
C ASP A 47 1.28 -13.55 -3.86
N ALA A 48 1.79 -12.54 -3.14
CA ALA A 48 1.32 -12.20 -1.79
C ALA A 48 -0.08 -11.58 -1.82
N LEU A 49 -0.36 -10.74 -2.81
CA LEU A 49 -1.71 -10.19 -3.03
C LEU A 49 -2.69 -11.31 -3.36
N GLN A 50 -2.32 -12.23 -4.25
CA GLN A 50 -3.17 -13.36 -4.62
C GLN A 50 -3.45 -14.27 -3.43
N ARG A 51 -2.45 -14.56 -2.58
CA ARG A 51 -2.66 -15.31 -1.34
C ARG A 51 -3.63 -14.59 -0.40
N GLY A 52 -3.49 -13.27 -0.25
CA GLY A 52 -4.43 -12.47 0.54
C GLY A 52 -5.87 -12.62 0.05
N GLN A 53 -6.09 -12.54 -1.27
CA GLN A 53 -7.42 -12.69 -1.88
C GLN A 53 -8.06 -14.08 -1.66
N GLN A 54 -7.26 -15.11 -1.41
CA GLN A 54 -7.72 -16.48 -1.16
C GLN A 54 -8.03 -16.74 0.32
N LEU A 55 -7.73 -15.78 1.21
CA LEU A 55 -8.04 -15.93 2.63
C LEU A 55 -9.55 -15.95 2.85
N GLN A 56 -9.98 -16.87 3.71
CA GLN A 56 -11.35 -16.96 4.19
C GLN A 56 -11.42 -16.28 5.55
N PHE A 57 -12.35 -15.33 5.68
CA PHE A 57 -12.57 -14.57 6.90
C PHE A 57 -13.90 -15.01 7.51
N GLU A 58 -13.92 -15.18 8.83
CA GLU A 58 -15.12 -15.48 9.60
C GLU A 58 -15.22 -14.46 10.74
N PRO A 59 -16.22 -13.55 10.71
CA PRO A 59 -17.17 -13.33 9.61
C PRO A 59 -16.49 -12.78 8.33
N PRO A 60 -17.17 -12.80 7.17
CA PRO A 60 -16.65 -12.23 5.93
C PRO A 60 -16.27 -10.74 6.08
N LEU A 61 -15.23 -10.30 5.36
CA LEU A 61 -14.82 -8.89 5.36
C LEU A 61 -15.86 -7.98 4.70
N ASP A 62 -16.16 -6.88 5.38
CA ASP A 62 -16.91 -5.74 4.84
C ASP A 62 -16.32 -5.29 3.50
N GLU A 63 -17.20 -5.01 2.53
CA GLU A 63 -16.77 -4.65 1.18
C GLU A 63 -16.00 -3.33 1.16
N GLY A 64 -16.39 -2.35 2.00
CA GLY A 64 -15.76 -1.03 2.06
C GLY A 64 -14.32 -1.02 2.57
N ILE A 65 -13.87 -2.07 3.28
CA ILE A 65 -12.51 -2.15 3.85
C ILE A 65 -11.68 -3.31 3.30
N ARG A 66 -12.25 -4.16 2.45
CA ARG A 66 -11.62 -5.37 1.93
C ARG A 66 -10.24 -5.10 1.31
N ASP A 67 -10.16 -4.17 0.38
CA ASP A 67 -8.91 -3.89 -0.34
C ASP A 67 -7.80 -3.37 0.59
N ILE A 68 -8.17 -2.61 1.61
CA ILE A 68 -7.26 -2.11 2.64
C ILE A 68 -6.68 -3.30 3.43
N VAL A 69 -7.53 -4.20 3.92
CA VAL A 69 -7.11 -5.38 4.69
C VAL A 69 -6.21 -6.28 3.85
N LEU A 70 -6.59 -6.56 2.60
CA LEU A 70 -5.80 -7.38 1.70
C LEU A 70 -4.43 -6.79 1.38
N ALA A 71 -4.34 -5.47 1.18
CA ALA A 71 -3.07 -4.79 0.95
C ALA A 71 -2.14 -4.87 2.17
N LEU A 72 -2.68 -4.72 3.38
CA LEU A 72 -1.92 -4.84 4.63
C LEU A 72 -1.41 -6.26 4.84
N ILE A 73 -2.27 -7.27 4.68
CA ILE A 73 -1.90 -8.69 4.79
C ILE A 73 -0.83 -9.07 3.75
N ALA A 74 -1.00 -8.63 2.50
CA ALA A 74 -0.01 -8.87 1.46
C ALA A 74 1.34 -8.19 1.75
N GLY A 75 1.33 -7.05 2.46
CA GLY A 75 2.50 -6.40 3.04
C GLY A 75 3.07 -7.07 4.30
N GLY A 76 2.48 -8.19 4.73
CA GLY A 76 2.88 -8.98 5.88
C GLY A 76 2.53 -8.35 7.22
N VAL A 77 1.43 -7.58 7.29
CA VAL A 77 0.86 -7.05 8.54
C VAL A 77 -0.18 -8.06 9.05
N GLU A 78 -0.06 -8.46 10.32
CA GLU A 78 -0.98 -9.41 10.96
C GLU A 78 -2.21 -8.70 11.54
N THR A 79 -3.26 -8.57 10.72
CA THR A 79 -4.54 -7.95 11.10
C THR A 79 -5.45 -8.95 11.83
N PHE A 80 -6.19 -8.49 12.83
CA PHE A 80 -7.15 -9.35 13.56
C PHE A 80 -8.57 -8.78 13.67
N GLU A 81 -8.76 -7.48 13.45
CA GLU A 81 -10.08 -6.84 13.48
C GLU A 81 -10.11 -5.73 12.43
N SER A 82 -11.23 -5.63 11.71
CA SER A 82 -11.47 -4.57 10.73
C SER A 82 -12.94 -4.18 10.73
N CYS A 83 -13.22 -2.93 10.36
CA CYS A 83 -14.57 -2.42 10.24
C CYS A 83 -14.62 -1.33 9.16
N GLU A 84 -15.57 -1.41 8.23
CA GLU A 84 -15.73 -0.37 7.19
C GLU A 84 -16.19 0.99 7.75
N GLY A 85 -16.83 0.96 8.91
CA GLY A 85 -17.30 2.14 9.63
C GLY A 85 -18.60 2.74 9.09
N GLY A 86 -19.09 3.79 9.77
CA GLY A 86 -20.34 4.46 9.45
C GLY A 86 -21.50 4.11 10.38
N SER A 87 -22.71 4.58 10.05
CA SER A 87 -23.90 4.33 10.85
C SER A 87 -24.18 2.83 11.05
N GLY A 88 -24.29 2.39 12.31
CA GLY A 88 -24.54 0.99 12.66
C GLY A 88 -23.28 0.14 12.87
N HIS A 89 -22.08 0.70 12.62
CA HIS A 89 -20.80 0.05 12.83
C HIS A 89 -20.14 0.45 14.15
N SER A 90 -19.20 -0.39 14.62
CA SER A 90 -18.43 -0.14 15.85
C SER A 90 -17.54 1.10 15.77
N PHE A 91 -17.16 1.51 14.55
CA PHE A 91 -16.29 2.65 14.30
C PHE A 91 -16.97 3.65 13.35
N PRO A 92 -16.75 4.96 13.53
CA PRO A 92 -17.29 5.95 12.59
C PRO A 92 -16.49 6.01 11.27
N GLU A 93 -15.20 5.69 11.30
CA GLU A 93 -14.33 5.63 10.10
C GLU A 93 -13.84 4.20 9.81
N PRO A 94 -13.47 3.90 8.56
CA PRO A 94 -12.82 2.64 8.21
C PRO A 94 -11.59 2.42 9.09
N THR A 95 -11.55 1.29 9.79
CA THR A 95 -10.56 1.01 10.84
C THR A 95 -10.03 -0.41 10.74
N VAL A 96 -8.72 -0.57 10.85
CA VAL A 96 -8.04 -1.87 10.96
C VAL A 96 -7.19 -1.91 12.22
N ARG A 97 -7.27 -3.01 12.97
CA ARG A 97 -6.38 -3.32 14.08
C ARG A 97 -5.50 -4.52 13.78
N PHE A 98 -4.28 -4.43 14.28
CA PHE A 98 -3.23 -5.41 14.03
C PHE A 98 -2.27 -5.49 15.22
N GLU A 99 -1.65 -6.65 15.37
CA GLU A 99 -0.67 -6.89 16.43
C GLU A 99 0.74 -6.47 16.01
N GLY A 100 1.66 -6.46 16.97
CA GLY A 100 3.09 -6.34 16.71
C GLY A 100 3.85 -5.36 17.60
N ALA A 101 5.18 -5.40 17.44
CA ALA A 101 6.12 -4.59 18.20
C ALA A 101 6.04 -3.08 17.85
N ALA A 102 6.83 -2.25 18.52
CA ALA A 102 6.86 -0.80 18.32
C ALA A 102 7.16 -0.39 16.86
N SER A 103 7.89 -1.22 16.10
CA SER A 103 8.17 -0.99 14.68
C SER A 103 6.98 -1.31 13.77
N GLU A 104 6.03 -2.14 14.22
CA GLU A 104 5.01 -2.70 13.33
C GLU A 104 4.05 -1.64 12.80
N GLY A 105 3.73 -0.63 13.62
CA GLY A 105 2.93 0.51 13.16
C GLY A 105 3.60 1.27 12.00
N LEU A 106 4.93 1.46 12.06
CA LEU A 106 5.67 2.13 11.00
C LEU A 106 5.78 1.26 9.74
N ARG A 107 5.90 -0.06 9.91
CA ARG A 107 5.83 -1.01 8.80
C ARG A 107 4.47 -0.95 8.10
N ALA A 108 3.38 -1.06 8.86
CA ALA A 108 2.03 -0.97 8.32
C ALA A 108 1.78 0.38 7.63
N MET A 109 2.26 1.48 8.21
CA MET A 109 2.20 2.80 7.58
C MET A 109 2.95 2.83 6.24
N SER A 110 4.16 2.25 6.19
CA SER A 110 4.92 2.17 4.94
C SER A 110 4.18 1.37 3.86
N VAL A 111 3.54 0.25 4.23
CA VAL A 111 2.73 -0.56 3.31
C VAL A 111 1.52 0.25 2.81
N ALA A 112 0.81 0.91 3.71
CA ALA A 112 -0.37 1.69 3.37
C ALA A 112 -0.04 2.83 2.38
N LEU A 113 1.01 3.60 2.67
CA LEU A 113 1.46 4.69 1.80
C LEU A 113 1.95 4.18 0.43
N ALA A 114 2.66 3.05 0.39
CA ALA A 114 3.14 2.46 -0.86
C ALA A 114 2.01 1.98 -1.78
N ASN A 115 0.85 1.67 -1.22
CA ASN A 115 -0.38 1.29 -1.93
C ASN A 115 -1.35 2.46 -2.13
N GLY A 116 -0.98 3.68 -1.72
CA GLY A 116 -1.83 4.87 -1.88
C GLY A 116 -3.07 4.86 -0.99
N LEU A 117 -3.07 4.10 0.11
CA LEU A 117 -4.19 4.06 1.04
C LEU A 117 -4.31 5.39 1.80
N PRO A 118 -5.53 5.91 2.00
CA PRO A 118 -5.74 7.23 2.59
C PRO A 118 -5.70 7.16 4.12
N VAL A 119 -4.51 6.94 4.70
CA VAL A 119 -4.35 6.84 6.16
C VAL A 119 -4.64 8.18 6.83
N PHE A 120 -5.60 8.19 7.75
CA PHE A 120 -5.96 9.35 8.56
C PHE A 120 -5.23 9.37 9.90
N ARG A 121 -5.11 8.20 10.54
CA ARG A 121 -4.51 8.09 11.88
C ARG A 121 -3.87 6.73 12.09
N LEU A 122 -2.76 6.72 12.83
CA LEU A 122 -2.15 5.52 13.39
C LEU A 122 -1.93 5.74 14.90
N ARG A 123 -2.36 4.79 15.73
CA ARG A 123 -2.22 4.86 17.18
C ARG A 123 -2.01 3.51 17.84
N ARG A 124 -1.46 3.53 19.07
CA ARG A 124 -1.53 2.40 20.00
C ARG A 124 -2.79 2.52 20.85
N VAL A 125 -3.49 1.40 21.02
CA VAL A 125 -4.73 1.32 21.79
C VAL A 125 -4.61 0.20 22.82
N TRP A 126 -5.17 0.46 24.01
CA TRP A 126 -5.31 -0.51 25.08
C TRP A 126 -6.79 -0.75 25.34
N GLY A 127 -7.20 -2.01 25.38
CA GLY A 127 -8.53 -2.40 25.83
C GLY A 127 -8.57 -2.51 27.35
N ILE A 128 -9.75 -2.32 27.94
CA ILE A 128 -10.04 -2.74 29.32
C ILE A 128 -11.04 -3.89 29.24
N ILE A 129 -10.61 -5.09 29.61
CA ILE A 129 -11.45 -6.31 29.59
C ILE A 129 -11.38 -6.91 30.99
N ASP A 130 -12.55 -7.18 31.58
CA ASP A 130 -12.67 -7.70 32.96
C ASP A 130 -11.89 -6.89 34.01
N GLY A 131 -11.83 -5.57 33.84
CA GLY A 131 -11.10 -4.66 34.72
C GLY A 131 -9.57 -4.68 34.56
N ALA A 132 -9.04 -5.47 33.63
CA ALA A 132 -7.62 -5.55 33.32
C ALA A 132 -7.29 -4.83 32.00
N ILE A 133 -6.05 -4.35 31.89
CA ILE A 133 -5.53 -3.74 30.66
C ILE A 133 -5.13 -4.86 29.69
N HIS A 134 -5.63 -4.79 28.46
CA HIS A 134 -5.31 -5.69 27.35
C HIS A 134 -4.65 -4.93 26.19
N GLY A 135 -3.74 -5.59 25.47
CA GLY A 135 -2.94 -5.01 24.40
C GLY A 135 -1.52 -4.61 24.85
N PRO A 136 -0.87 -3.61 24.21
CA PRO A 136 -1.43 -2.71 23.19
C PRO A 136 -1.46 -3.31 21.80
N TRP A 137 -2.53 -3.05 21.05
CA TRP A 137 -2.56 -3.26 19.60
C TRP A 137 -2.34 -1.94 18.86
N TRP A 138 -2.01 -2.07 17.57
CA TRP A 138 -2.05 -0.94 16.65
C TRP A 138 -3.45 -0.80 16.07
N GLU A 139 -3.85 0.45 15.85
CA GLU A 139 -5.07 0.79 15.15
C GLU A 139 -4.75 1.85 14.10
N MET A 140 -5.17 1.58 12.87
CA MET A 140 -5.05 2.47 11.73
C MET A 140 -6.44 2.79 11.19
N THR A 141 -6.73 4.09 11.06
CA THR A 141 -8.00 4.57 10.51
C THR A 141 -7.75 5.26 9.18
N PHE A 142 -8.71 5.18 8.27
CA PHE A 142 -8.61 5.69 6.91
C PHE A 142 -9.67 6.74 6.63
N ASP A 143 -9.35 7.68 5.74
CA ASP A 143 -10.37 8.58 5.20
C ASP A 143 -11.27 7.78 4.23
N PRO A 144 -12.60 7.83 4.38
CA PRO A 144 -13.48 7.23 3.39
C PRO A 144 -13.38 7.98 2.04
N PRO A 145 -13.78 7.35 0.92
CA PRO A 145 -13.82 8.03 -0.38
C PRO A 145 -14.66 9.31 -0.32
N LYS A 146 -14.20 10.40 -0.94
CA LYS A 146 -14.84 11.73 -0.83
C LYS A 146 -16.27 11.79 -1.38
N ASP A 147 -16.59 10.88 -2.27
CA ASP A 147 -17.87 10.67 -2.93
C ASP A 147 -18.78 9.66 -2.21
N SER A 148 -18.31 9.06 -1.11
CA SER A 148 -19.09 8.09 -0.34
C SER A 148 -20.03 8.74 0.69
N PRO A 149 -21.13 8.07 1.06
CA PRO A 149 -21.99 8.49 2.18
C PRO A 149 -21.20 8.68 3.49
N LEU A 150 -20.21 7.82 3.74
CA LEU A 150 -19.33 7.88 4.92
C LEU A 150 -18.58 9.21 5.01
N TRP A 151 -18.17 9.80 3.89
CA TRP A 151 -17.54 11.12 3.87
C TRP A 151 -18.48 12.23 4.31
N VAL A 152 -19.75 12.15 3.91
CA VAL A 152 -20.79 13.10 4.32
C VAL A 152 -21.07 12.97 5.82
N GLU A 153 -21.21 11.73 6.32
CA GLU A 153 -21.44 11.44 7.74
C GLU A 153 -20.28 11.90 8.63
N ARG A 154 -19.05 11.83 8.13
CA ARG A 154 -17.86 12.34 8.83
C ARG A 154 -17.88 13.85 9.01
N ASN A 155 -18.48 14.59 8.08
CA ASN A 155 -18.50 16.05 8.12
C ASN A 155 -19.40 16.56 9.24
N THR A 156 -18.82 16.70 10.43
CA THR A 156 -19.52 17.12 11.64
C THR A 156 -20.15 18.51 11.50
N ALA A 157 -19.56 19.38 10.68
CA ALA A 157 -20.13 20.71 10.40
C ALA A 157 -21.45 20.63 9.61
N ALA A 158 -21.57 19.67 8.68
CA ALA A 158 -22.83 19.43 7.96
C ALA A 158 -23.90 18.80 8.87
N ARG A 159 -23.49 17.91 9.79
CA ARG A 159 -24.40 17.28 10.77
C ARG A 159 -25.01 18.28 11.74
N CYS A 160 -24.24 19.27 12.21
CA CYS A 160 -24.77 20.31 13.10
C CYS A 160 -25.74 21.28 12.39
N ALA A 161 -25.58 21.50 11.08
CA ALA A 161 -26.46 22.40 10.32
C ALA A 161 -27.84 21.78 9.98
N ALA A 162 -27.94 20.45 9.93
CA ALA A 162 -29.19 19.73 9.61
C ALA A 162 -30.10 19.47 10.83
N VAL A 163 -29.64 19.74 12.04
CA VAL A 163 -30.39 19.49 13.30
C VAL A 163 -31.14 20.74 13.80
N THR A 164 -31.00 21.88 13.10
CA THR A 164 -31.59 23.17 13.48
C THR A 164 -32.93 23.52 12.80
N ASP A 165 -33.62 22.56 12.19
CA ASP A 165 -34.99 22.73 11.65
C ASP A 165 -36.02 21.87 12.40
#